data_AF-A0AAD6UYI9-F1
#
_entry.id   AF-A0AAD6UYI9-F1
#
_cell.length_a   1.000
_cell.length_b   1.000
_cell.length_c   1.000
_cell.angle_alpha   90.00
_cell.angle_beta   90.00
_cell.angle_gamma   90.00
#
_symmetry.space_group_name_H-M   'P 1'
#
loop_
_entity.id
_entity.type
_entity.pdbx_description
1 polymer ?
#
loop_
_entity_poly.entity_id
_entity_poly.type
_entity_poly.pdbx_seq_one_letter_code
_entity_poly.pdbx_strand_id
1 'polypeptide(L)'
;MNRTLLFKYKPGSLTKDATLMLTFEKPTSAQLSTDQNLVAWKVIPLRYVRGSTATNTIPITYSARLAFGSSQGMEGNIVYGNTVAEMKEGQTVDLNLRDGITEWGAPTDITPASTLIKGKNNTAFYQEISVGTIETKGGSDIYNPTFLWKVGTRLTAEASFHPTLRAYVNLGYMQSEFITANIASDQIQSWELTGLQPTSTWDFKETTQGGYTITKAGMLAMYTAAAPREYTQPKISFASTINWQEQISQADVNAVFANISSAVAAKGMECDQAHNDKDRNRTCIVSQDGASCEMLSVTLKSVISEVLAKYGSNVKGKTITQEEMDLYWTVTDESGTAGEKEIITEGSAAWFLLK
;
A
#
# COMPACT_ATOMS: atom_id res chain seq x y z
N MET A 1 -9.64 6.09 11.57
CA MET A 1 -8.19 6.35 11.47
C MET A 1 -7.95 7.27 10.28
N ASN A 2 -7.13 8.31 10.42
CA ASN A 2 -6.86 9.26 9.34
C ASN A 2 -5.47 9.05 8.76
N ARG A 3 -5.33 9.30 7.45
CA ARG A 3 -4.07 9.28 6.71
C ARG A 3 -3.93 10.55 5.91
N THR A 4 -2.77 11.18 5.98
CA THR A 4 -2.46 12.38 5.21
C THR A 4 -1.31 12.08 4.25
N LEU A 5 -1.56 12.23 2.95
CA LEU A 5 -0.54 12.16 1.91
C LEU A 5 -0.16 13.59 1.53
N LEU A 6 1.12 13.93 1.69
CA LEU A 6 1.70 15.21 1.32
C LEU A 6 2.38 15.07 -0.04
N PHE A 7 1.75 15.57 -1.10
CA PHE A 7 2.33 15.58 -2.44
C PHE A 7 3.20 16.82 -2.63
N LYS A 8 4.50 16.62 -2.80
CA LYS A 8 5.47 17.65 -3.10
C LYS A 8 5.74 17.70 -4.59
N TYR A 9 5.77 18.88 -5.18
CA TYR A 9 6.23 19.08 -6.55
C TYR A 9 6.90 20.43 -6.70
N LYS A 10 7.76 20.58 -7.71
CA LYS A 10 8.38 21.86 -8.07
C LYS A 10 7.76 22.38 -9.36
N PRO A 11 7.06 23.53 -9.34
CA PRO A 11 6.43 24.07 -10.55
C PRO A 11 7.41 24.29 -11.71
N GLY A 12 8.67 24.67 -11.44
CA GLY A 12 9.67 24.85 -12.49
C GLY A 12 10.33 23.57 -12.99
N SER A 13 10.04 22.41 -12.38
CA SER A 13 10.49 21.10 -12.89
C SER A 13 9.47 20.41 -13.79
N LEU A 14 8.32 21.04 -14.03
CA LEU A 14 7.35 20.59 -15.02
C LEU A 14 7.64 21.28 -16.35
N THR A 15 7.21 20.69 -17.47
CA THR A 15 7.27 21.31 -18.81
C THR A 15 5.95 21.96 -19.20
N LYS A 16 4.85 21.55 -18.56
CA LYS A 16 3.48 22.04 -18.75
C LYS A 16 2.65 21.76 -17.50
N ASP A 17 1.46 22.37 -17.43
CA ASP A 17 0.48 22.04 -16.40
C ASP A 17 0.14 20.54 -16.45
N ALA A 18 -0.04 19.95 -15.27
CA ALA A 18 -0.46 18.57 -15.10
C ALA A 18 -1.61 18.49 -14.11
N THR A 19 -2.38 17.40 -14.17
CA THR A 19 -3.46 17.12 -13.22
C THR A 19 -3.28 15.73 -12.66
N LEU A 20 -3.07 15.62 -11.35
CA LEU A 20 -2.99 14.34 -10.62
C LEU A 20 -4.39 13.94 -10.17
N MET A 21 -4.88 12.82 -10.66
CA MET A 21 -6.15 12.22 -10.26
C MET A 21 -5.90 11.03 -9.34
N LEU A 22 -6.62 10.98 -8.22
CA LEU A 22 -6.58 9.90 -7.25
C LEU A 22 -7.94 9.20 -7.23
N THR A 23 -7.95 7.87 -7.31
CA THR A 23 -9.17 7.04 -7.26
C THR A 23 -8.95 5.84 -6.35
N PHE A 24 -10.00 5.37 -5.70
CA PHE A 24 -9.93 4.08 -5.00
C PHE A 24 -10.00 2.92 -5.98
N GLU A 25 -9.32 1.83 -5.64
CA GLU A 25 -9.43 0.56 -6.33
C GLU A 25 -10.80 -0.09 -6.09
N LYS A 26 -11.42 -0.63 -7.15
CA LYS A 26 -12.71 -1.34 -6.99
C LYS A 26 -12.53 -2.52 -6.02
N PRO A 27 -13.51 -2.77 -5.12
CA PRO A 27 -13.55 -3.99 -4.32
C PRO A 27 -13.47 -5.23 -5.22
N THR A 28 -12.68 -6.23 -4.80
CA THR A 28 -12.29 -7.40 -5.60
C THR A 28 -13.34 -8.50 -5.69
N SER A 29 -14.46 -8.42 -4.96
CA SER A 29 -15.50 -9.44 -5.01
C SER A 29 -16.30 -9.35 -6.31
N ALA A 30 -16.20 -10.39 -7.14
CA ALA A 30 -16.85 -10.53 -8.45
C ALA A 30 -18.38 -10.36 -8.44
N GLN A 31 -19.03 -10.41 -7.26
CA GLN A 31 -20.47 -10.19 -7.10
C GLN A 31 -20.86 -8.70 -6.95
N LEU A 32 -19.90 -7.81 -6.66
CA LEU A 32 -20.17 -6.39 -6.35
C LEU A 32 -19.87 -5.43 -7.50
N SER A 33 -19.26 -5.91 -8.59
CA SER A 33 -18.53 -5.05 -9.54
C SER A 33 -19.21 -4.77 -10.88
N THR A 34 -20.37 -5.37 -11.22
CA THR A 34 -20.93 -5.23 -12.58
C THR A 34 -21.43 -3.83 -12.89
N ASP A 35 -21.87 -3.08 -11.87
CA ASP A 35 -22.45 -1.73 -12.03
C ASP A 35 -21.79 -0.67 -11.13
N GLN A 36 -20.59 -0.97 -10.61
CA GLN A 36 -19.83 -0.07 -9.75
C GLN A 36 -18.95 0.87 -10.58
N ASN A 37 -19.27 2.15 -10.56
CA ASN A 37 -18.46 3.19 -11.17
C ASN A 37 -17.44 3.73 -10.17
N LEU A 38 -16.21 3.92 -10.63
CA LEU A 38 -15.18 4.61 -9.86
C LEU A 38 -15.52 6.10 -9.79
N VAL A 39 -15.02 6.78 -8.77
CA VAL A 39 -15.10 8.24 -8.64
C VAL A 39 -13.70 8.83 -8.68
N ALA A 40 -13.53 9.92 -9.43
CA ALA A 40 -12.33 10.77 -9.38
C ALA A 40 -12.27 11.48 -8.01
N TRP A 41 -11.83 10.76 -6.99
CA TRP A 41 -11.96 11.15 -5.57
C TRP A 41 -11.26 12.47 -5.24
N LYS A 42 -10.01 12.65 -5.69
CA LYS A 42 -9.30 13.92 -5.62
C LYS A 42 -8.65 14.22 -6.95
N VAL A 43 -8.79 15.46 -7.41
CA VAL A 43 -8.18 15.95 -8.65
C VAL A 43 -7.37 17.18 -8.31
N ILE A 44 -6.06 17.07 -8.46
CA ILE A 44 -5.08 18.05 -7.98
C ILE A 44 -4.43 18.73 -9.19
N PRO A 45 -4.70 20.03 -9.42
CA PRO A 45 -4.01 20.78 -10.45
C PRO A 45 -2.57 21.10 -10.02
N LEU A 46 -1.62 20.74 -10.86
CA LEU A 46 -0.19 20.96 -10.69
C LEU A 46 0.27 21.96 -11.75
N ARG A 47 0.42 23.23 -11.34
CA ARG A 47 0.74 24.31 -12.28
C ARG A 47 2.22 24.39 -12.58
N TYR A 48 2.55 24.51 -13.85
CA TYR A 48 3.88 24.86 -14.32
C TYR A 48 4.14 26.36 -14.12
N VAL A 49 5.30 26.69 -13.58
CA VAL A 49 5.77 28.08 -13.45
C VAL A 49 7.23 28.14 -13.88
N ARG A 50 7.48 28.77 -15.04
CA ARG A 50 8.81 28.88 -15.63
C ARG A 50 9.81 29.50 -14.64
N GLY A 51 10.93 28.83 -14.44
CA GLY A 51 12.02 29.32 -13.59
C GLY A 51 11.75 29.26 -12.08
N SER A 52 10.60 28.70 -11.66
CA SER A 52 10.29 28.58 -10.23
C SER A 52 11.15 27.49 -9.57
N THR A 53 11.84 27.86 -8.50
CA THR A 53 12.58 26.93 -7.63
C THR A 53 11.76 26.51 -6.40
N ALA A 54 10.56 27.08 -6.22
CA ALA A 54 9.69 26.78 -5.09
C ALA A 54 9.25 25.32 -5.10
N THR A 55 9.05 24.76 -3.90
CA THR A 55 8.44 23.44 -3.74
C THR A 55 7.05 23.65 -3.14
N ASN A 56 6.03 23.22 -3.87
CA ASN A 56 4.66 23.21 -3.40
C ASN A 56 4.39 21.89 -2.68
N THR A 57 3.64 21.94 -1.58
CA THR A 57 3.19 20.76 -0.84
C THR A 57 1.67 20.79 -0.76
N ILE A 58 1.02 19.72 -1.23
CA ILE A 58 -0.44 19.61 -1.25
C ILE A 58 -0.84 18.45 -0.33
N PRO A 59 -1.56 18.72 0.77
CA PRO A 59 -2.07 17.69 1.66
C PRO A 59 -3.38 17.11 1.12
N ILE A 60 -3.48 15.77 1.15
CA ILE A 60 -4.72 15.04 0.93
C ILE A 60 -4.98 14.14 2.13
N THR A 61 -6.15 14.28 2.73
CA THR A 61 -6.55 13.51 3.90
C THR A 61 -7.56 12.44 3.50
N TYR A 62 -7.29 11.22 3.93
CA TYR A 62 -8.23 10.09 3.94
C TYR A 62 -8.69 9.83 5.38
N SER A 63 -9.96 9.51 5.53
CA SER A 63 -10.58 9.10 6.79
C SER A 63 -11.24 7.74 6.60
N ALA A 64 -11.00 6.83 7.55
CA ALA A 64 -11.64 5.52 7.55
C ALA A 64 -13.12 5.53 8.04
N ARG A 65 -13.73 6.71 8.22
CA ARG A 65 -15.16 6.82 8.51
C ARG A 65 -15.94 6.59 7.22
N LEU A 66 -16.59 5.43 7.09
CA LEU A 66 -17.33 5.07 5.89
C LEU A 66 -18.77 5.55 5.97
N ALA A 67 -19.36 5.84 4.82
CA ALA A 67 -20.77 6.15 4.75
C ALA A 67 -21.39 5.76 3.41
N PHE A 68 -22.69 5.43 3.45
CA PHE A 68 -23.52 5.47 2.26
C PHE A 68 -24.08 6.88 2.06
N GLY A 69 -24.08 7.32 0.80
CA GLY A 69 -24.73 8.54 0.37
C GLY A 69 -25.81 8.21 -0.66
N SER A 70 -26.92 8.96 -0.61
CA SER A 70 -27.87 8.98 -1.73
C SER A 70 -27.45 10.14 -2.62
N SER A 71 -27.01 9.87 -3.85
CA SER A 71 -26.56 10.93 -4.77
C SER A 71 -27.62 11.17 -5.84
N GLN A 72 -27.67 12.39 -6.37
CA GLN A 72 -28.35 12.63 -7.65
C GLN A 72 -27.25 12.85 -8.68
N GLY A 73 -27.09 11.92 -9.61
CA GLY A 73 -26.24 12.10 -10.77
C GLY A 73 -26.84 13.17 -11.67
N MET A 74 -26.10 14.26 -11.89
CA MET A 74 -26.45 15.26 -12.90
C MET A 74 -25.26 15.38 -13.84
N GLU A 75 -25.51 15.14 -15.14
CA GLU A 75 -24.52 15.35 -16.22
C GLU A 75 -23.16 14.67 -16.01
N GLY A 76 -23.11 13.48 -15.40
CA GLY A 76 -21.86 12.73 -15.18
C GLY A 76 -21.10 13.10 -13.89
N ASN A 77 -21.61 14.06 -13.11
CA ASN A 77 -21.06 14.44 -11.82
C ASN A 77 -21.94 13.96 -10.65
N ILE A 78 -21.30 13.71 -9.51
CA ILE A 78 -22.01 13.51 -8.24
C ILE A 78 -22.46 14.88 -7.72
N VAL A 79 -23.75 15.15 -7.81
CA VAL A 79 -24.36 16.15 -6.92
C VAL A 79 -24.65 15.43 -5.62
N TYR A 80 -23.95 15.83 -4.56
CA TYR A 80 -24.13 15.28 -3.23
C TYR A 80 -25.60 15.45 -2.83
N GLY A 81 -26.34 14.34 -2.75
CA GLY A 81 -27.64 14.37 -2.11
C GLY A 81 -27.44 14.53 -0.60
N ASN A 82 -28.30 15.32 0.02
CA ASN A 82 -28.14 15.85 1.38
C ASN A 82 -28.21 14.78 2.50
N THR A 83 -28.25 13.48 2.20
CA THR A 83 -28.38 12.44 3.22
C THR A 83 -27.28 11.40 3.13
N VAL A 84 -26.62 11.19 4.27
CA VAL A 84 -25.55 10.23 4.46
C VAL A 84 -25.85 9.40 5.71
N ALA A 85 -25.50 8.12 5.66
CA ALA A 85 -25.48 7.24 6.83
C ALA A 85 -24.06 6.78 7.06
N GLU A 86 -23.48 7.18 8.19
CA GLU A 86 -22.17 6.67 8.63
C GLU A 86 -22.29 5.19 9.00
N MET A 87 -21.35 4.38 8.52
CA MET A 87 -21.38 2.93 8.61
C MET A 87 -20.12 2.42 9.31
N LYS A 88 -20.28 1.34 10.07
CA LYS A 88 -19.18 0.46 10.46
C LYS A 88 -19.23 -0.82 9.64
N GLU A 89 -18.10 -1.49 9.51
CA GLU A 89 -18.05 -2.82 8.91
C GLU A 89 -19.04 -3.76 9.59
N GLY A 90 -19.71 -4.59 8.78
CA GLY A 90 -20.73 -5.50 9.27
C GLY A 90 -22.09 -4.87 9.53
N GLN A 91 -22.33 -3.63 9.08
CA GLN A 91 -23.62 -2.96 9.24
C GLN A 91 -24.42 -2.86 7.93
N THR A 92 -25.74 -2.84 8.07
CA THR A 92 -26.71 -2.58 7.00
C THR A 92 -27.58 -1.37 7.33
N VAL A 93 -27.98 -0.62 6.30
CA VAL A 93 -28.87 0.53 6.41
C VAL A 93 -29.86 0.57 5.26
N ASP A 94 -31.08 1.02 5.53
CA ASP A 94 -32.14 1.15 4.53
C ASP A 94 -32.25 2.60 4.04
N LEU A 95 -32.25 2.79 2.72
CA LEU A 95 -32.65 4.02 2.06
C LEU A 95 -34.16 4.00 1.82
N ASN A 96 -34.87 4.93 2.44
CA ASN A 96 -36.32 5.08 2.31
C ASN A 96 -36.66 6.35 1.53
N LEU A 97 -37.91 6.45 1.07
CA LEU A 97 -38.46 7.66 0.45
C LEU A 97 -39.63 8.13 1.31
N ARG A 98 -39.51 9.32 1.91
CA ARG A 98 -40.61 9.99 2.61
C ARG A 98 -40.85 11.34 1.98
N ASP A 99 -42.11 11.61 1.63
CA ASP A 99 -42.55 12.88 1.05
C ASP A 99 -41.71 13.33 -0.17
N GLY A 100 -41.27 12.36 -0.99
CA GLY A 100 -40.45 12.61 -2.18
C GLY A 100 -38.95 12.85 -1.88
N ILE A 101 -38.53 12.76 -0.63
CA ILE A 101 -37.13 12.96 -0.20
C ILE A 101 -36.56 11.63 0.28
N THR A 102 -35.36 11.29 -0.19
CA THR A 102 -34.65 10.09 0.25
C THR A 102 -34.07 10.30 1.65
N GLU A 103 -34.21 9.32 2.53
CA GLU A 103 -33.67 9.33 3.89
C GLU A 103 -33.04 7.99 4.24
N TRP A 104 -31.89 8.01 4.92
CA TRP A 104 -31.28 6.81 5.48
C TRP A 104 -31.86 6.48 6.85
N GLY A 105 -32.15 5.21 7.09
CA GLY A 105 -32.47 4.70 8.42
C GLY A 105 -31.26 4.66 9.36
N ALA A 106 -31.47 4.14 10.57
CA ALA A 106 -30.37 3.85 11.48
C ALA A 106 -29.60 2.60 11.01
N PRO A 107 -28.27 2.61 10.96
CA PRO A 107 -27.48 1.40 10.72
C PRO A 107 -27.77 0.33 11.77
N THR A 108 -27.82 -0.92 11.33
CA THR A 108 -28.04 -2.10 12.18
C THR A 108 -26.98 -3.16 11.86
N ASP A 109 -26.63 -4.00 12.82
CA ASP A 109 -25.61 -5.02 12.62
C ASP A 109 -26.18 -6.19 11.78
N ILE A 110 -25.37 -6.67 10.83
CA ILE A 110 -25.71 -7.81 9.97
C ILE A 110 -25.50 -9.10 10.76
N THR A 111 -26.50 -9.97 10.72
CA THR A 111 -26.45 -11.31 11.32
C THR A 111 -26.62 -12.38 10.23
N PRO A 112 -25.71 -13.37 10.12
CA PRO A 112 -24.46 -13.53 10.89
C PRO A 112 -23.43 -12.43 10.59
N ALA A 113 -22.43 -12.30 11.48
CA ALA A 113 -21.39 -11.28 11.37
C ALA A 113 -20.72 -11.30 9.99
N SER A 114 -20.45 -10.12 9.46
CA SER A 114 -19.95 -9.88 8.10
C SER A 114 -18.92 -8.75 8.14
N THR A 115 -17.98 -8.73 7.19
CA THR A 115 -17.07 -7.59 6.98
C THR A 115 -17.61 -6.58 5.96
N LEU A 116 -18.70 -6.92 5.28
CA LEU A 116 -19.38 -6.06 4.31
C LEU A 116 -20.22 -5.00 5.00
N ILE A 117 -20.33 -3.84 4.36
CA ILE A 117 -21.39 -2.86 4.62
C ILE A 117 -22.46 -2.96 3.55
N LYS A 118 -23.72 -2.75 3.93
CA LYS A 118 -24.88 -2.90 3.04
C LYS A 118 -25.78 -1.66 3.06
N GLY A 119 -26.12 -1.15 1.88
CA GLY A 119 -27.07 -0.06 1.68
C GLY A 119 -28.23 -0.57 0.83
N LYS A 120 -29.40 -0.76 1.44
CA LYS A 120 -30.57 -1.32 0.77
C LYS A 120 -31.47 -0.23 0.23
N ASN A 121 -31.81 -0.30 -1.06
CA ASN A 121 -32.78 0.59 -1.65
C ASN A 121 -34.20 0.11 -1.32
N ASN A 122 -34.80 0.71 -0.29
CA ASN A 122 -36.16 0.38 0.14
C ASN A 122 -37.24 1.25 -0.54
N THR A 123 -36.85 2.09 -1.50
CA THR A 123 -37.77 2.95 -2.26
C THR A 123 -38.52 2.16 -3.35
N ALA A 124 -39.45 2.81 -4.04
CA ALA A 124 -40.21 2.21 -5.14
C ALA A 124 -39.49 2.24 -6.51
N PHE A 125 -38.39 2.99 -6.62
CA PHE A 125 -37.65 3.22 -7.86
C PHE A 125 -36.18 2.84 -7.69
N TYR A 126 -35.42 2.77 -8.78
CA TYR A 126 -33.98 2.65 -8.66
C TYR A 126 -33.41 3.92 -7.99
N GLN A 127 -32.31 3.76 -7.26
CA GLN A 127 -31.62 4.86 -6.58
C GLN A 127 -30.13 4.81 -6.90
N GLU A 128 -29.51 5.98 -6.99
CA GLU A 128 -28.07 6.10 -7.08
C GLU A 128 -27.50 6.15 -5.66
N ILE A 129 -26.86 5.05 -5.26
CA ILE A 129 -26.25 4.88 -3.95
C ILE A 129 -24.75 4.96 -4.14
N SER A 130 -24.08 5.81 -3.37
CA SER A 130 -22.63 5.87 -3.29
C SER A 130 -22.13 5.34 -1.97
N VAL A 131 -20.92 4.81 -1.96
CA VAL A 131 -20.14 4.64 -0.74
C VAL A 131 -18.97 5.61 -0.80
N GLY A 132 -18.54 6.07 0.36
CA GLY A 132 -17.49 7.06 0.46
C GLY A 132 -16.96 7.20 1.87
N THR A 133 -16.14 8.21 2.05
CA THR A 133 -15.48 8.52 3.31
C THR A 133 -15.96 9.86 3.85
N ILE A 134 -16.13 9.97 5.17
CA ILE A 134 -16.43 11.23 5.85
C ILE A 134 -15.14 11.86 6.35
N GLU A 135 -14.85 13.07 5.87
CA GLU A 135 -13.77 13.93 6.35
C GLU A 135 -14.35 15.04 7.23
N THR A 136 -13.85 15.21 8.44
CA THR A 136 -14.22 16.36 9.29
C THR A 136 -13.29 17.53 9.00
N LYS A 137 -13.83 18.63 8.47
CA LYS A 137 -13.09 19.84 8.14
C LYS A 137 -13.77 21.06 8.75
N GLY A 138 -13.04 21.79 9.60
CA GLY A 138 -13.56 23.00 10.24
C GLY A 138 -14.79 22.77 11.13
N GLY A 139 -14.92 21.58 11.71
CA GLY A 139 -16.07 21.18 12.53
C GLY A 139 -17.27 20.64 11.75
N SER A 140 -17.22 20.66 10.42
CA SER A 140 -18.25 20.08 9.56
C SER A 140 -17.80 18.76 8.95
N ASP A 141 -18.69 17.78 8.95
CA ASP A 141 -18.47 16.52 8.25
C ASP A 141 -18.78 16.67 6.76
N ILE A 142 -17.82 16.29 5.93
CA ILE A 142 -17.88 16.34 4.47
C ILE A 142 -17.81 14.92 3.94
N TYR A 143 -18.87 14.50 3.26
CA TYR A 143 -18.90 13.21 2.58
C TYR A 143 -18.16 13.28 1.24
N ASN A 144 -17.24 12.36 1.00
CA ASN A 144 -16.48 12.23 -0.23
C ASN A 144 -16.74 10.84 -0.84
N PRO A 145 -17.57 10.72 -1.89
CA PRO A 145 -17.88 9.45 -2.54
C PRO A 145 -16.63 8.88 -3.22
N THR A 146 -16.55 7.56 -3.22
CA THR A 146 -15.46 6.78 -3.81
C THR A 146 -15.95 5.83 -4.89
N PHE A 147 -17.18 5.32 -4.72
CA PHE A 147 -17.86 4.49 -5.70
C PHE A 147 -19.35 4.81 -5.76
N LEU A 148 -19.96 4.53 -6.92
CA LEU A 148 -21.41 4.70 -7.16
C LEU A 148 -22.00 3.46 -7.82
N TRP A 149 -23.21 3.10 -7.40
CA TRP A 149 -24.07 2.11 -8.03
C TRP A 149 -25.41 2.71 -8.44
N LYS A 150 -26.01 2.13 -9.49
CA LYS A 150 -27.46 2.22 -9.72
C LYS A 150 -28.11 1.00 -9.08
N VAL A 151 -28.82 1.19 -7.98
CA VAL A 151 -29.40 0.11 -7.18
C VAL A 151 -30.89 0.02 -7.46
N GLY A 152 -31.32 -1.10 -8.04
CA GLY A 152 -32.74 -1.36 -8.33
C GLY A 152 -33.62 -1.38 -7.07
N THR A 153 -34.92 -1.29 -7.27
CA THR A 153 -35.93 -1.34 -6.20
C THR A 153 -35.76 -2.63 -5.37
N ARG A 154 -35.70 -2.50 -4.04
CA ARG A 154 -35.49 -3.59 -3.06
C ARG A 154 -34.17 -4.35 -3.20
N LEU A 155 -33.24 -3.87 -4.02
CA LEU A 155 -31.88 -4.42 -4.11
C LEU A 155 -30.94 -3.74 -3.12
N THR A 156 -29.76 -4.32 -2.96
CA THR A 156 -28.76 -3.88 -1.99
C THR A 156 -27.45 -3.57 -2.70
N ALA A 157 -26.87 -2.41 -2.42
CA ALA A 157 -25.46 -2.17 -2.67
C ALA A 157 -24.66 -2.74 -1.51
N GLU A 158 -23.70 -3.62 -1.79
CA GLU A 158 -22.78 -4.13 -0.78
C GLU A 158 -21.36 -3.67 -1.13
N ALA A 159 -20.56 -3.39 -0.11
CA ALA A 159 -19.17 -2.99 -0.29
C ALA A 159 -18.30 -3.62 0.81
N SER A 160 -17.11 -4.07 0.40
CA SER A 160 -15.96 -4.22 1.29
C SER A 160 -15.01 -3.08 0.98
N PHE A 161 -14.52 -2.38 2.00
CA PHE A 161 -13.68 -1.21 1.79
C PHE A 161 -12.23 -1.49 2.16
N HIS A 162 -11.45 -1.92 1.18
CA HIS A 162 -9.99 -1.95 1.26
C HIS A 162 -9.46 -0.66 0.62
N PRO A 163 -8.91 0.28 1.40
CA PRO A 163 -8.59 1.62 0.92
C PRO A 163 -7.28 1.63 0.12
N THR A 164 -7.27 0.98 -1.03
CA THR A 164 -6.16 1.06 -1.98
C THR A 164 -6.40 2.26 -2.90
N LEU A 165 -5.50 3.24 -2.85
CA LEU A 165 -5.57 4.45 -3.64
C LEU A 165 -4.63 4.36 -4.84
N ARG A 166 -5.12 4.75 -6.02
CA ARG A 166 -4.38 4.71 -7.28
C ARG A 166 -4.24 6.11 -7.86
N ALA A 167 -3.07 6.41 -8.43
CA ALA A 167 -2.76 7.70 -9.05
C ALA A 167 -2.65 7.60 -10.57
N TYR A 168 -3.26 8.58 -11.25
CA TYR A 168 -3.20 8.78 -12.69
C TYR A 168 -2.96 10.26 -13.02
N VAL A 169 -2.51 10.56 -14.24
CA VAL A 169 -2.18 11.94 -14.64
C VAL A 169 -2.83 12.32 -15.96
N ASN A 170 -3.37 13.53 -16.05
CA ASN A 170 -3.90 14.16 -17.27
C ASN A 170 -5.06 13.43 -17.96
N LEU A 171 -5.97 12.82 -17.19
CA LEU A 171 -7.13 12.12 -17.73
C LEU A 171 -8.35 13.01 -18.02
N GLY A 172 -8.32 14.29 -17.61
CA GLY A 172 -9.39 15.26 -17.89
C GLY A 172 -10.63 15.16 -17.01
N TYR A 173 -10.69 14.22 -16.07
CA TYR A 173 -11.78 14.11 -15.09
C TYR A 173 -11.77 15.25 -14.07
N MET A 174 -12.97 15.63 -13.62
CA MET A 174 -13.19 16.55 -12.51
C MET A 174 -13.32 15.82 -11.18
N GLN A 175 -13.08 16.53 -10.07
CA GLN A 175 -13.27 15.93 -8.76
C GLN A 175 -14.74 15.54 -8.57
N SER A 176 -14.97 14.32 -8.07
CA SER A 176 -16.29 13.70 -7.89
C SER A 176 -17.03 13.35 -9.18
N GLU A 177 -16.34 13.34 -10.33
CA GLU A 177 -16.86 12.79 -11.58
C GLU A 177 -16.84 11.26 -11.56
N PHE A 178 -17.85 10.63 -12.15
CA PHE A 178 -17.89 9.17 -12.30
C PHE A 178 -17.05 8.72 -13.47
N ILE A 179 -16.27 7.67 -13.25
CA ILE A 179 -15.47 7.03 -14.28
C ILE A 179 -16.23 5.78 -14.72
N THR A 180 -16.96 5.92 -15.83
CA THR A 180 -17.80 4.88 -16.43
C THR A 180 -17.03 3.99 -17.40
N ALA A 181 -15.92 4.49 -17.95
CA ALA A 181 -15.03 3.74 -18.81
C ALA A 181 -13.84 3.17 -18.02
N ASN A 182 -13.25 2.09 -18.51
CA ASN A 182 -11.98 1.62 -17.99
C ASN A 182 -10.91 2.70 -18.20
N ILE A 183 -10.11 2.96 -17.17
CA ILE A 183 -8.97 3.86 -17.28
C ILE A 183 -7.91 3.15 -18.12
N ALA A 184 -7.75 3.56 -19.37
CA ALA A 184 -6.80 2.96 -20.31
C ALA A 184 -5.34 3.43 -20.10
N SER A 185 -5.11 4.39 -19.19
CA SER A 185 -3.77 4.89 -18.85
C SER A 185 -3.12 4.04 -17.78
N ASP A 186 -1.80 3.93 -17.87
CA ASP A 186 -1.00 3.32 -16.82
C ASP A 186 -1.16 4.12 -15.52
N GLN A 187 -1.38 3.37 -14.45
CA GLN A 187 -1.31 3.87 -13.09
C GLN A 187 0.16 4.19 -12.76
N ILE A 188 0.41 5.39 -12.23
CA ILE A 188 1.78 5.82 -11.91
C ILE A 188 2.18 5.49 -10.46
N GLN A 189 1.22 5.22 -9.58
CA GLN A 189 1.48 4.81 -8.19
C GLN A 189 0.23 4.18 -7.53
N SER A 190 0.45 3.27 -6.58
CA SER A 190 -0.57 2.66 -5.71
C SER A 190 -0.21 2.80 -4.23
N TRP A 191 -1.20 2.98 -3.37
CA TRP A 191 -1.02 2.96 -1.92
C TRP A 191 -2.11 2.17 -1.23
N GLU A 192 -1.71 1.20 -0.40
CA GLU A 192 -2.60 0.61 0.58
C GLU A 192 -2.60 1.54 1.82
N LEU A 193 -3.70 2.28 2.05
CA LEU A 193 -3.73 3.38 3.04
C LEU A 193 -3.70 2.86 4.49
N THR A 194 -4.20 1.63 4.69
CA THR A 194 -3.85 0.70 5.76
C THR A 194 -2.54 0.87 6.51
N GLY A 195 -1.49 0.39 5.84
CA GLY A 195 -0.11 0.28 6.30
C GLY A 195 0.71 1.56 6.15
N LEU A 196 0.13 2.65 5.63
CA LEU A 196 0.83 3.93 5.62
C LEU A 196 0.93 4.53 7.03
N GLN A 197 2.02 5.27 7.26
CA GLN A 197 2.14 6.14 8.42
C GLN A 197 1.02 7.21 8.42
N PRO A 198 0.62 7.73 9.59
CA PRO A 198 -0.44 8.75 9.70
C PRO A 198 -0.24 9.94 8.76
N THR A 199 1.02 10.35 8.57
CA THR A 199 1.42 11.32 7.55
C THR A 199 2.54 10.72 6.72
N SER A 200 2.41 10.79 5.40
CA SER A 200 3.42 10.34 4.44
C SER A 200 3.69 11.44 3.42
N THR A 201 4.93 11.55 2.95
CA THR A 201 5.33 12.58 1.97
C THR A 201 5.82 11.93 0.69
N TRP A 202 5.39 12.47 -0.44
CA TRP A 202 5.59 11.90 -1.77
C TRP A 202 6.01 12.99 -2.75
N ASP A 203 7.11 12.80 -3.45
CA ASP A 203 7.58 13.69 -4.51
C ASP A 203 6.96 13.30 -5.84
N PHE A 204 6.23 14.23 -6.46
CA PHE A 204 5.72 14.15 -7.83
C PHE A 204 6.71 14.83 -8.79
N LYS A 205 7.11 14.12 -9.84
CA LYS A 205 8.09 14.59 -10.83
C LYS A 205 7.69 14.22 -12.25
N GLU A 206 7.99 15.11 -13.18
CA GLU A 206 8.02 14.77 -14.61
C GLU A 206 9.34 14.06 -14.94
N THR A 207 9.26 13.02 -15.74
CA THR A 207 10.39 12.21 -16.21
C THR A 207 11.03 12.86 -17.43
N THR A 208 12.27 12.49 -17.76
CA THR A 208 12.96 13.00 -18.94
C THR A 208 12.30 12.59 -20.26
N GLN A 209 11.50 11.51 -20.25
CA GLN A 209 10.71 11.03 -21.38
C GLN A 209 9.33 11.71 -21.50
N GLY A 210 8.99 12.67 -20.63
CA GLY A 210 7.71 13.38 -20.64
C GLY A 210 6.55 12.65 -19.95
N GLY A 211 6.80 11.51 -19.29
CA GLY A 211 5.88 10.86 -18.36
C GLY A 211 5.98 11.43 -16.94
N TYR A 212 5.27 10.85 -15.97
CA TYR A 212 5.24 11.31 -14.57
C TYR A 212 5.49 10.18 -13.60
N THR A 213 6.08 10.48 -12.44
CA THR A 213 6.35 9.52 -11.36
C THR A 213 6.03 10.11 -10.00
N ILE A 214 5.68 9.24 -9.05
CA ILE A 214 5.53 9.59 -7.64
C ILE A 214 6.40 8.67 -6.80
N THR A 215 7.34 9.25 -6.05
CA THR A 215 8.28 8.52 -5.19
C THR A 215 8.17 8.99 -3.75
N LYS A 216 8.45 8.13 -2.76
CA LYS A 216 8.47 8.55 -1.35
C LYS A 216 9.53 9.65 -1.14
N ALA A 217 9.14 10.77 -0.54
CA ALA A 217 10.03 11.90 -0.35
C ALA A 217 11.14 11.56 0.66
N GLY A 218 12.34 12.12 0.46
CA GLY A 218 13.51 11.85 1.29
C GLY A 218 14.29 10.60 0.90
N MET A 219 13.76 9.78 -0.01
CA MET A 219 14.47 8.60 -0.51
C MET A 219 15.62 8.97 -1.46
N LEU A 220 15.54 10.11 -2.17
CA LEU A 220 16.61 10.58 -3.07
C LEU A 220 17.63 11.52 -2.40
N ALA A 221 17.30 12.17 -1.28
CA ALA A 221 18.21 13.11 -0.61
C ALA A 221 19.36 12.41 0.13
N MET A 222 19.20 11.13 0.47
CA MET A 222 20.29 10.31 1.03
C MET A 222 21.38 9.96 0.01
N TYR A 223 21.09 10.10 -1.29
CA TYR A 223 22.00 9.66 -2.37
C TYR A 223 22.86 10.76 -2.95
N THR A 224 22.34 11.99 -3.00
CA THR A 224 22.98 13.07 -3.77
C THR A 224 23.86 14.00 -2.93
N ALA A 225 24.09 13.69 -1.65
CA ALA A 225 24.81 14.58 -0.72
C ALA A 225 26.16 14.04 -0.22
N ALA A 226 26.60 12.86 -0.65
CA ALA A 226 27.94 12.36 -0.32
C ALA A 226 28.81 12.33 -1.58
N ALA A 227 29.96 13.02 -1.52
CA ALA A 227 31.09 12.80 -2.41
C ALA A 227 31.39 11.28 -2.51
N PRO A 228 31.98 10.77 -3.61
CA PRO A 228 32.20 9.34 -3.80
C PRO A 228 33.08 8.82 -2.65
N ARG A 229 32.43 8.19 -1.66
CA ARG A 229 33.10 7.31 -0.72
C ARG A 229 33.05 5.94 -1.38
N GLU A 230 34.20 5.29 -1.46
CA GLU A 230 34.25 3.88 -1.81
C GLU A 230 33.37 3.14 -0.80
N TYR A 231 32.19 2.70 -1.22
CA TYR A 231 31.33 1.90 -0.36
C TYR A 231 31.90 0.49 -0.34
N THR A 232 32.37 0.05 0.82
CA THR A 232 32.60 -1.37 1.08
C THR A 232 31.27 -2.11 0.99
N GLN A 233 31.31 -3.27 0.31
CA GLN A 233 30.14 -4.04 -0.11
C GLN A 233 29.18 -4.37 1.05
N PRO A 234 27.85 -4.41 0.82
CA PRO A 234 26.87 -4.73 1.85
C PRO A 234 27.13 -6.11 2.46
N LYS A 235 27.23 -6.17 3.78
CA LYS A 235 27.37 -7.40 4.57
C LYS A 235 26.01 -7.90 5.01
N ILE A 236 25.69 -9.16 4.69
CA ILE A 236 24.53 -9.86 5.26
C ILE A 236 25.03 -10.71 6.42
N SER A 237 24.55 -10.42 7.63
CA SER A 237 24.82 -11.21 8.82
C SER A 237 23.54 -11.88 9.32
N PHE A 238 23.60 -13.19 9.52
CA PHE A 238 22.50 -13.97 10.08
C PHE A 238 22.62 -13.97 11.59
N ALA A 239 21.66 -13.38 12.30
CA ALA A 239 21.55 -13.48 13.75
C ALA A 239 20.24 -14.18 14.10
N SER A 240 20.32 -15.35 14.73
CA SER A 240 19.14 -15.99 15.32
C SER A 240 19.01 -15.58 16.78
N THR A 241 17.85 -15.06 17.18
CA THR A 241 17.45 -14.93 18.59
C THR A 241 17.11 -16.28 19.22
N ILE A 242 16.92 -17.33 18.41
CA ILE A 242 16.71 -18.70 18.85
C ILE A 242 18.07 -19.35 19.17
N ASN A 243 18.24 -19.83 20.40
CA ASN A 243 19.39 -20.65 20.78
C ASN A 243 19.23 -22.06 20.17
N TRP A 244 19.57 -22.21 18.89
CA TRP A 244 19.42 -23.48 18.14
C TRP A 244 20.19 -24.65 18.73
N GLN A 245 21.18 -24.39 19.61
CA GLN A 245 22.08 -25.41 20.15
C GLN A 245 21.39 -26.45 21.05
N GLU A 246 20.22 -26.16 21.61
CA GLU A 246 19.52 -27.14 22.47
C GLU A 246 18.56 -28.07 21.71
N GLN A 247 18.29 -27.79 20.42
CA GLN A 247 17.14 -28.38 19.73
C GLN A 247 17.42 -28.95 18.33
N ILE A 248 18.50 -28.54 17.65
CA ILE A 248 18.88 -29.07 16.33
C ILE A 248 20.35 -29.52 16.36
N SER A 249 20.68 -30.61 15.66
CA SER A 249 22.06 -31.09 15.59
C SER A 249 22.95 -30.08 14.86
N GLN A 250 24.21 -29.94 15.29
CA GLN A 250 25.16 -29.04 14.62
C GLN A 250 25.37 -29.43 13.14
N ALA A 251 25.21 -30.71 12.80
CA ALA A 251 25.30 -31.20 11.43
C ALA A 251 24.16 -30.64 10.55
N ASP A 252 22.93 -30.60 11.07
CA ASP A 252 21.77 -30.05 10.35
C ASP A 252 21.88 -28.54 10.14
N VAL A 253 22.32 -27.81 11.17
CA VAL A 253 22.59 -26.37 11.05
C VAL A 253 23.63 -26.12 9.96
N ASN A 254 24.73 -26.88 9.97
CA ASN A 254 25.77 -26.76 8.95
C ASN A 254 25.26 -27.10 7.53
N ALA A 255 24.36 -28.07 7.39
CA ALA A 255 23.77 -28.45 6.12
C ALA A 255 22.85 -27.36 5.55
N VAL A 256 22.02 -26.72 6.40
CA VAL A 256 21.19 -25.57 5.99
C VAL A 256 22.06 -24.42 5.52
N PHE A 257 23.10 -24.07 6.28
CA PHE A 257 24.03 -23.03 5.87
C PHE A 257 24.79 -23.37 4.58
N ALA A 258 25.20 -24.63 4.39
CA ALA A 258 25.85 -25.06 3.15
C ALA A 258 24.94 -24.93 1.93
N ASN A 259 23.63 -25.23 2.08
CA ASN A 259 22.64 -25.05 1.03
C ASN A 259 22.41 -23.58 0.70
N ILE A 260 22.29 -22.71 1.71
CA ILE A 260 22.20 -21.25 1.52
C ILE A 260 23.44 -20.73 0.79
N SER A 261 24.63 -21.08 1.28
CA SER A 261 25.88 -20.65 0.65
C SER A 261 26.02 -21.14 -0.79
N SER A 262 25.59 -22.38 -1.08
CA SER A 262 25.63 -22.93 -2.45
C SER A 262 24.63 -22.24 -3.38
N ALA A 263 23.42 -21.93 -2.89
CA ALA A 263 22.41 -21.19 -3.65
C ALA A 263 22.85 -19.75 -3.95
N VAL A 264 23.53 -19.11 -3.00
CA VAL A 264 24.14 -17.78 -3.15
C VAL A 264 25.30 -17.84 -4.16
N ALA A 265 26.19 -18.83 -4.04
CA ALA A 265 27.32 -19.01 -4.97
C ALA A 265 26.88 -19.31 -6.42
N ALA A 266 25.82 -20.11 -6.61
CA ALA A 266 25.26 -20.41 -7.93
C ALA A 266 24.72 -19.18 -8.67
N LYS A 267 24.56 -18.05 -7.98
CA LYS A 267 24.14 -16.76 -8.53
C LYS A 267 25.31 -15.77 -8.70
N GLY A 268 26.55 -16.23 -8.58
CA GLY A 268 27.76 -15.42 -8.81
C GLY A 268 28.16 -14.54 -7.61
N MET A 269 27.71 -14.87 -6.40
CA MET A 269 28.04 -14.14 -5.17
C MET A 269 29.04 -14.93 -4.32
N GLU A 270 29.99 -14.24 -3.69
CA GLU A 270 30.99 -14.88 -2.80
C GLU A 270 30.57 -14.75 -1.33
N CYS A 271 30.48 -15.88 -0.62
CA CYS A 271 30.40 -15.88 0.84
C CYS A 271 31.79 -16.15 1.40
N ASP A 272 32.34 -15.19 2.13
CA ASP A 272 33.67 -15.32 2.73
C ASP A 272 33.58 -16.09 4.07
N GLN A 273 34.56 -16.97 4.33
CA GLN A 273 34.66 -17.68 5.60
C GLN A 273 35.67 -16.97 6.51
N ALA A 274 35.22 -16.02 7.31
CA ALA A 274 36.00 -15.48 8.43
C ALA A 274 35.06 -15.25 9.63
N HIS A 275 35.41 -15.50 10.89
CA HIS A 275 36.63 -15.95 11.55
C HIS A 275 36.21 -16.63 12.88
N ASN A 276 37.09 -17.45 13.45
CA ASN A 276 36.85 -18.22 14.67
C ASN A 276 36.81 -17.29 15.89
N ASP A 277 35.62 -16.82 16.28
CA ASP A 277 35.40 -16.32 17.63
C ASP A 277 34.01 -16.69 18.12
N LYS A 278 33.82 -16.75 19.45
CA LYS A 278 32.74 -17.49 20.13
C LYS A 278 31.30 -17.08 19.78
N ASP A 279 31.11 -16.03 18.98
CA ASP A 279 29.82 -15.61 18.43
C ASP A 279 29.75 -15.93 16.93
N ARG A 280 29.16 -17.10 16.62
CA ARG A 280 29.17 -17.78 15.31
C ARG A 280 28.24 -17.13 14.26
N ASN A 281 28.52 -15.89 13.86
CA ASN A 281 27.86 -15.25 12.72
C ASN A 281 28.62 -15.53 11.41
N ARG A 282 27.95 -16.10 10.41
CA ARG A 282 28.49 -16.19 9.03
C ARG A 282 28.00 -14.99 8.22
N THR A 283 28.88 -14.44 7.38
CA THR A 283 28.62 -13.23 6.60
C THR A 283 28.69 -13.55 5.10
N CYS A 284 27.71 -13.12 4.32
CA CYS A 284 27.78 -13.17 2.85
C CYS A 284 27.81 -11.74 2.29
N ILE A 285 28.54 -11.55 1.19
CA ILE A 285 28.76 -10.24 0.58
C ILE A 285 28.06 -10.21 -0.78
N VAL A 286 27.28 -9.15 -1.06
CA VAL A 286 26.46 -9.04 -2.29
C VAL A 286 26.93 -7.85 -3.14
N SER A 287 27.04 -8.03 -4.47
CA SER A 287 27.38 -6.97 -5.42
C SER A 287 26.18 -6.10 -5.82
N GLN A 288 26.42 -4.81 -6.08
CA GLN A 288 25.48 -3.69 -6.12
C GLN A 288 24.51 -3.60 -7.33
N ASP A 289 23.94 -4.68 -7.88
CA ASP A 289 22.88 -4.54 -8.89
C ASP A 289 21.47 -4.82 -8.34
N GLY A 290 20.49 -4.00 -8.71
CA GLY A 290 19.14 -4.06 -8.11
C GLY A 290 18.36 -5.33 -8.48
N ALA A 291 18.74 -5.99 -9.58
CA ALA A 291 18.16 -7.25 -10.03
C ALA A 291 18.58 -8.44 -9.15
N SER A 292 19.79 -8.41 -8.59
CA SER A 292 20.29 -9.45 -7.69
C SER A 292 19.56 -9.46 -6.34
N CYS A 293 19.10 -8.31 -5.83
CA CYS A 293 18.37 -8.21 -4.56
C CYS A 293 16.96 -8.81 -4.58
N GLU A 294 16.17 -8.57 -5.64
CA GLU A 294 14.84 -9.20 -5.79
C GLU A 294 14.95 -10.72 -5.96
N MET A 295 15.92 -11.19 -6.75
CA MET A 295 16.20 -12.63 -6.88
C MET A 295 16.67 -13.25 -5.55
N LEU A 296 17.39 -12.51 -4.71
CA LEU A 296 17.81 -12.96 -3.38
C LEU A 296 16.60 -13.20 -2.48
N SER A 297 15.64 -12.26 -2.45
CA SER A 297 14.42 -12.36 -1.64
C SER A 297 13.59 -13.60 -2.01
N VAL A 298 13.42 -13.86 -3.31
CA VAL A 298 12.70 -15.06 -3.79
C VAL A 298 13.44 -16.34 -3.43
N THR A 299 14.77 -16.35 -3.57
CA THR A 299 15.61 -17.53 -3.25
C THR A 299 15.63 -17.82 -1.75
N LEU A 300 15.77 -16.80 -0.91
CA LEU A 300 15.71 -16.96 0.55
C LEU A 300 14.35 -17.48 1.00
N LYS A 301 13.25 -16.97 0.44
CA LYS A 301 11.90 -17.50 0.72
C LYS A 301 11.80 -18.98 0.38
N SER A 302 12.28 -19.39 -0.79
CA SER A 302 12.29 -20.81 -1.20
C SER A 302 13.10 -21.68 -0.22
N VAL A 303 14.28 -21.22 0.20
CA VAL A 303 15.13 -21.97 1.13
C VAL A 303 14.50 -22.04 2.52
N ILE A 304 13.89 -20.96 3.01
CA ILE A 304 13.15 -20.95 4.29
C ILE A 304 11.98 -21.95 4.22
N SER A 305 11.21 -21.96 3.13
CA SER A 305 10.13 -22.92 2.93
C SER A 305 10.64 -24.37 2.90
N GLU A 306 11.77 -24.65 2.26
CA GLU A 306 12.39 -25.99 2.27
C GLU A 306 12.87 -26.42 3.67
N VAL A 307 13.48 -25.50 4.43
CA VAL A 307 13.91 -25.74 5.80
C VAL A 307 12.70 -26.00 6.70
N LEU A 308 11.64 -25.20 6.58
CA LEU A 308 10.38 -25.41 7.32
C LEU A 308 9.70 -26.73 6.93
N ALA A 309 9.71 -27.10 5.64
CA ALA A 309 9.14 -28.37 5.18
C ALA A 309 9.93 -29.57 5.73
N LYS A 310 11.25 -29.45 5.82
CA LYS A 310 12.14 -30.53 6.27
C LYS A 310 12.22 -30.66 7.79
N TYR A 311 12.14 -29.55 8.52
CA TYR A 311 12.40 -29.52 9.97
C TYR A 311 11.23 -28.98 10.82
N GLY A 312 10.28 -28.26 10.23
CA GLY A 312 9.18 -27.60 10.95
C GLY A 312 8.14 -28.54 11.56
N SER A 313 8.14 -29.82 11.19
CA SER A 313 7.11 -30.76 11.67
C SER A 313 7.47 -31.53 12.95
N ASN A 314 8.70 -31.49 13.47
CA ASN A 314 9.00 -32.02 14.81
C ASN A 314 10.41 -31.66 15.31
N VAL A 315 10.52 -30.53 16.01
CA VAL A 315 11.66 -30.26 16.89
C VAL A 315 11.18 -30.43 18.33
N LYS A 316 11.50 -31.57 18.97
CA LYS A 316 11.20 -31.89 20.39
C LYS A 316 9.78 -31.48 20.89
N GLY A 317 8.74 -31.71 20.08
CA GLY A 317 7.36 -31.46 20.50
C GLY A 317 6.93 -29.99 20.48
N LYS A 318 7.70 -29.10 19.85
CA LYS A 318 7.29 -27.72 19.55
C LYS A 318 7.19 -27.54 18.03
N THR A 319 6.02 -27.13 17.55
CA THR A 319 5.84 -26.66 16.18
C THR A 319 6.44 -25.27 16.08
N ILE A 320 7.54 -25.12 15.34
CA ILE A 320 8.09 -23.79 15.04
C ILE A 320 7.16 -23.17 14.01
N THR A 321 6.48 -22.07 14.38
CA THR A 321 5.61 -21.37 13.44
C THR A 321 6.44 -20.44 12.56
N GLN A 322 5.91 -20.12 11.38
CA GLN A 322 6.55 -19.21 10.44
C GLN A 322 6.78 -17.80 11.03
N GLU A 323 6.00 -17.43 12.06
CA GLU A 323 6.12 -16.18 12.82
C GLU A 323 7.29 -16.18 13.81
N GLU A 324 7.85 -17.35 14.18
CA GLU A 324 8.97 -17.45 15.13
C GLU A 324 10.35 -17.35 14.44
N MET A 325 10.42 -17.36 13.10
CA MET A 325 11.65 -17.19 12.33
C MET A 325 11.78 -15.76 11.77
N ASP A 326 12.24 -14.81 12.58
CA ASP A 326 12.59 -13.48 12.10
C ASP A 326 13.96 -13.49 11.41
N LEU A 327 14.01 -13.12 10.13
CA LEU A 327 15.27 -12.83 9.44
C LEU A 327 15.56 -11.34 9.53
N TYR A 328 16.74 -11.00 10.03
CA TYR A 328 17.21 -9.63 10.12
C TYR A 328 18.27 -9.34 9.06
N TRP A 329 18.22 -8.18 8.42
CA TRP A 329 19.40 -7.61 7.79
C TRP A 329 20.13 -6.68 8.78
N THR A 330 21.42 -6.42 8.59
CA THR A 330 22.11 -5.35 9.30
C THR A 330 23.15 -4.75 8.38
N VAL A 331 22.95 -3.49 7.99
CA VAL A 331 23.96 -2.76 7.21
C VAL A 331 24.96 -2.18 8.21
N THR A 332 26.21 -2.60 8.11
CA THR A 332 27.33 -2.07 8.93
C THR A 332 28.15 -1.11 8.09
N ASP A 333 28.59 0.00 8.71
CA ASP A 333 29.57 0.88 8.09
C ASP A 333 31.01 0.35 8.28
N GLU A 334 31.99 1.06 7.72
CA GLU A 334 33.42 0.72 7.80
C GLU A 334 33.97 0.64 9.23
N SER A 335 33.30 1.27 10.20
CA SER A 335 33.67 1.21 11.61
C SER A 335 33.16 -0.05 12.33
N GLY A 336 32.38 -0.89 11.64
CA GLY A 336 31.71 -2.05 12.21
C GLY A 336 30.50 -1.66 13.07
N THR A 337 30.07 -0.40 13.03
CA THR A 337 28.90 0.04 13.79
C THR A 337 27.64 -0.43 13.05
N ALA A 338 26.84 -1.26 13.72
CA ALA A 338 25.59 -1.79 13.17
C ALA A 338 24.55 -0.66 13.00
N GLY A 339 24.06 -0.50 11.77
CA GLY A 339 22.86 0.30 11.48
C GLY A 339 21.57 -0.39 11.96
N GLU A 340 20.43 0.27 11.76
CA GLU A 340 19.11 -0.25 12.14
C GLU A 340 18.85 -1.65 11.59
N LYS A 341 18.35 -2.54 12.47
CA LYS A 341 17.89 -3.88 12.13
C LYS A 341 16.49 -3.79 11.55
N GLU A 342 16.25 -4.45 10.43
CA GLU A 342 14.91 -4.53 9.81
C GLU A 342 14.49 -6.01 9.73
N ILE A 343 13.24 -6.29 10.13
CA ILE A 343 12.65 -7.63 10.18
C ILE A 343 12.02 -7.95 8.83
N ILE A 344 12.36 -9.10 8.24
CA ILE A 344 11.72 -9.61 7.03
C ILE A 344 10.68 -10.67 7.43
N THR A 345 9.39 -10.31 7.41
CA THR A 345 8.26 -11.26 7.55
C THR A 345 7.46 -11.37 6.25
N GLU A 346 6.73 -12.48 6.08
CA GLU A 346 5.87 -12.68 4.90
C GLU A 346 4.85 -11.54 4.76
N GLY A 347 4.78 -10.97 3.56
CA GLY A 347 3.99 -9.77 3.27
C GLY A 347 4.83 -8.52 3.04
N SER A 348 6.09 -8.49 3.47
CA SER A 348 7.02 -7.42 3.10
C SER A 348 7.58 -7.65 1.68
N ALA A 349 7.04 -6.91 0.71
CA ALA A 349 7.77 -6.65 -0.53
C ALA A 349 8.93 -5.71 -0.18
N ALA A 350 10.11 -6.28 0.07
CA ALA A 350 11.32 -5.52 0.26
C ALA A 350 11.71 -4.87 -1.07
N TRP A 351 11.28 -3.62 -1.28
CA TRP A 351 11.76 -2.80 -2.37
C TRP A 351 13.18 -2.34 -2.03
N PHE A 352 14.18 -2.95 -2.66
CA PHE A 352 15.54 -2.43 -2.63
C PHE A 352 15.67 -1.30 -3.67
N LEU A 353 15.70 -0.05 -3.20
CA LEU A 353 16.45 0.99 -3.88
C LEU A 353 17.84 1.03 -3.23
N LEU A 354 18.84 0.50 -3.97
CA LEU A 354 20.26 0.49 -3.62
C LEU A 354 20.75 1.89 -3.29
N LYS A 355 21.49 2.06 -2.17
CA LYS A 355 22.18 3.25 -1.60
C LYS A 355 23.41 3.70 -2.37
#